data_AF-A0A3N1MJY3-F1
#
_entry.id   AF-A0A3N1MJY3-F1
#
_cell.length_a   1.000
_cell.length_b   1.000
_cell.length_c   1.000
_cell.angle_alpha   90.00
_cell.angle_beta   90.00
_cell.angle_gamma   90.00
#
_symmetry.space_group_name_H-M   'P 1'
#
loop_
_entity.id
_entity.type
_entity.pdbx_description
1 polymer ?
#
loop_
_entity_poly.entity_id
_entity_poly.type
_entity_poly.pdbx_seq_one_letter_code
_entity_poly.pdbx_strand_id
1 'polypeptide(L)' 'MKTIRILAVGAMMTMLAACGTVVGAGAGAAGGAAVGGWPGAAIGGAGGAVIGSFF' A
#
# COMPACT_ATOMS: atom_id res chain seq x y z
N MET A 1 1.22 -21.66 -23.71
CA MET A 1 2.42 -20.98 -23.17
C MET A 1 2.26 -19.47 -23.00
N LYS A 2 1.72 -18.72 -23.98
CA LYS A 2 1.49 -17.26 -23.86
C LYS A 2 0.52 -16.86 -22.73
N THR A 3 -0.57 -17.59 -22.54
CA THR A 3 -1.61 -17.31 -21.52
C THR A 3 -1.10 -17.40 -20.08
N ILE A 4 -0.22 -18.38 -19.81
CA ILE A 4 0.39 -18.59 -18.48
C ILE A 4 1.30 -17.42 -18.10
N ARG A 5 2.01 -16.83 -19.08
CA ARG A 5 2.88 -15.67 -18.85
C ARG A 5 2.07 -14.41 -18.52
N ILE A 6 0.89 -14.23 -19.12
CA ILE A 6 0.01 -13.08 -18.85
C ILE A 6 -0.56 -13.16 -17.42
N LEU A 7 -0.99 -14.36 -16.99
CA LEU A 7 -1.43 -14.60 -15.61
C LEU A 7 -0.33 -14.32 -14.58
N ALA A 8 0.90 -14.76 -14.84
CA ALA A 8 2.03 -14.51 -13.95
C ALA A 8 2.38 -13.02 -13.83
N VAL A 9 2.37 -12.28 -14.96
CA VAL A 9 2.59 -10.83 -14.95
C VAL A 9 1.45 -10.12 -14.22
N GLY A 10 0.19 -10.52 -14.45
CA GLY A 10 -0.95 -9.98 -13.71
C GLY A 10 -0.83 -10.19 -12.20
N ALA A 11 -0.48 -11.39 -11.75
CA ALA A 11 -0.27 -11.70 -10.34
C ALA A 11 0.88 -10.88 -9.72
N MET A 12 1.98 -10.70 -10.46
CA MET A 12 3.13 -9.91 -10.01
C MET A 12 2.78 -8.43 -9.85
N MET A 13 2.00 -7.86 -10.78
CA MET A 13 1.52 -6.48 -10.70
C MET A 13 0.57 -6.28 -9.51
N THR A 14 -0.32 -7.26 -9.24
CA THR A 14 -1.20 -7.19 -8.07
C THR A 14 -0.44 -7.28 -6.75
N MET A 15 0.65 -8.06 -6.70
CA MET A 15 1.51 -8.13 -5.51
C MET A 15 2.31 -6.84 -5.30
N LEU A 16 2.78 -6.23 -6.38
CA LEU A 16 3.52 -4.97 -6.28
C LEU A 16 2.61 -3.84 -5.76
N ALA A 17 1.40 -3.72 -6.30
CA ALA A 17 0.39 -2.77 -5.84
C ALA A 17 -0.05 -3.03 -4.39
N ALA A 18 -0.15 -4.29 -3.98
CA ALA A 18 -0.45 -4.68 -2.60
C ALA A 18 0.70 -4.31 -1.64
N CYS A 19 1.94 -4.49 -2.06
CA CYS A 19 3.11 -4.06 -1.29
C CYS A 19 3.15 -2.53 -1.15
N GLY A 20 2.89 -1.79 -2.23
CA GLY A 20 2.83 -0.33 -2.21
C GLY A 20 1.79 0.19 -1.21
N THR A 21 0.55 -0.33 -1.29
CA THR A 21 -0.53 0.02 -0.36
C THR A 21 -0.19 -0.29 1.09
N VAL A 22 0.35 -1.48 1.38
CA VAL A 22 0.65 -1.91 2.77
C VAL A 22 1.81 -1.10 3.36
N VAL A 23 2.88 -0.88 2.58
CA VAL A 23 4.03 -0.08 3.03
C VAL A 23 3.61 1.37 3.24
N GLY A 24 2.84 1.93 2.31
CA GLY A 24 2.28 3.28 2.42
C GLY A 24 1.39 3.42 3.66
N ALA A 25 0.49 2.46 3.88
CA ALA A 25 -0.38 2.44 5.07
C ALA A 25 0.42 2.36 6.38
N GLY A 26 1.42 1.48 6.44
CA GLY A 26 2.26 1.32 7.62
C GLY A 26 3.08 2.58 7.93
N ALA A 27 3.75 3.15 6.93
CA ALA A 27 4.55 4.36 7.10
C ALA A 27 3.67 5.57 7.47
N GLY A 28 2.52 5.71 6.81
CA GLY A 28 1.55 6.75 7.10
C GLY A 28 0.94 6.62 8.50
N ALA A 29 0.61 5.41 8.94
CA ALA A 29 0.10 5.16 10.28
C ALA A 29 1.16 5.44 11.36
N ALA A 30 2.42 5.05 11.12
CA ALA A 30 3.51 5.33 12.06
C ALA A 30 3.80 6.83 12.19
N GLY A 31 3.90 7.54 11.07
CA GLY A 31 4.11 9.00 11.06
C GLY A 31 2.91 9.75 11.64
N GLY A 32 1.69 9.33 11.27
CA GLY A 32 0.45 9.90 11.79
C GLY A 32 0.30 9.67 13.30
N ALA A 33 0.67 8.50 13.80
CA ALA A 33 0.66 8.19 15.24
C ALA A 33 1.61 9.10 16.02
N ALA A 34 2.81 9.36 15.47
CA ALA A 34 3.81 10.22 16.09
C ALA A 34 3.35 11.68 16.22
N VAL A 35 2.50 12.16 15.31
CA VAL A 35 2.01 13.56 15.30
C VAL A 35 0.69 13.71 16.05
N GLY A 36 -0.25 12.78 15.87
CA GLY A 36 -1.64 12.92 16.30
C GLY A 36 -2.18 11.76 17.13
N GLY A 37 -1.32 10.84 17.59
CA GLY A 37 -1.76 9.64 18.31
C GLY A 37 -2.66 8.73 17.47
N TRP A 38 -3.59 8.03 18.11
CA TRP A 38 -4.49 7.08 17.44
C TRP A 38 -5.28 7.66 16.26
N PRO A 39 -5.90 8.86 16.36
CA PRO A 39 -6.57 9.48 15.21
C PRO A 39 -5.61 9.80 14.06
N GLY A 40 -4.40 10.28 14.39
CA GLY A 40 -3.36 10.53 13.40
C GLY A 40 -2.91 9.25 12.70
N ALA A 41 -2.81 8.13 13.42
CA ALA A 41 -2.47 6.82 12.85
C ALA A 41 -3.51 6.35 11.83
N ALA A 42 -4.81 6.55 12.11
CA ALA A 42 -5.89 6.19 11.19
C ALA A 42 -5.87 7.04 9.92
N ILE A 43 -5.72 8.36 10.05
CA ILE A 43 -5.70 9.30 8.91
C ILE A 43 -4.42 9.11 8.09
N GLY A 44 -3.27 9.04 8.76
CA GLY A 44 -1.99 8.82 8.13
C GLY A 44 -1.92 7.47 7.43
N GLY A 45 -2.46 6.41 8.05
CA GLY A 45 -2.54 5.08 7.44
C GLY A 45 -3.45 5.05 6.22
N ALA A 46 -4.64 5.67 6.29
CA ALA A 46 -5.53 5.76 5.14
C ALA A 46 -4.92 6.58 3.99
N GLY A 47 -4.33 7.74 4.29
CA GLY A 47 -3.65 8.57 3.28
C GLY A 47 -2.43 7.88 2.67
N GLY A 48 -1.64 7.20 3.49
CA GLY A 48 -0.49 6.43 3.07
C GLY A 48 -0.87 5.22 2.21
N ALA A 49 -1.98 4.53 2.52
CA ALA A 49 -2.51 3.45 1.70
C ALA A 49 -2.92 3.96 0.30
N VAL A 50 -3.60 5.10 0.24
CA VAL A 50 -4.01 5.72 -1.03
C VAL A 50 -2.80 6.09 -1.87
N ILE A 51 -1.78 6.74 -1.30
CA ILE A 51 -0.53 7.08 -2.02
C ILE A 51 0.21 5.81 -2.45
N GLY A 52 0.28 4.81 -1.57
CA GLY A 52 0.89 3.52 -1.84
C GLY A 52 0.19 2.71 -2.94
N SER A 53 -1.08 3.03 -3.25
CA SER A 53 -1.84 2.40 -4.34
C SER A 53 -1.38 2.84 -5.73
N PHE A 54 -0.58 3.90 -5.82
CA PHE A 54 -0.04 4.43 -7.09
C PHE A 54 1.33 3.85 -7.46
N PHE A 55 1.89 2.97 -6.62
CA PHE A 55 3.17 2.27 -6.81
C PHE A 55 2.95 0.75 -6.85
#